data_AF-A0A8J7DH17-F1
#
_entry.id   AF-A0A8J7DH17-F1
#
_cell.length_a   1.000
_cell.length_b   1.000
_cell.length_c   1.000
_cell.angle_alpha   90.00
_cell.angle_beta   90.00
_cell.angle_gamma   90.00
#
_symmetry.space_group_name_H-M   'P 1'
#
loop_
_entity.id
_entity.type
_entity.pdbx_description
1 polymer ?
#
loop_
_entity_poly.entity_id
_entity_poly.type
_entity_poly.pdbx_seq_one_letter_code
_entity_poly.pdbx_strand_id
1 'polypeptide(L)'
;MNTPLTVIPERVDDIPLLLAQLQRMEVQPLLDDYFPTHGNWQGLSLGQVTVVWLSHILSQADHRLNPVQAWVGRHQETLQEALQHPVRALDLSDDRLESVLRYLSDDAQWALFEPALNQRQIQVYDLHPERLRLDSTSVSADWNVNEAGLYQYGHSKDHRPDLPQLKLMLATLDPLGLPIATEIVSGQKADDPLYIPAIQQVRQTLSQSGLLYVGDSKMASLATRCFLQATGDYYLCPLGGTQLKAEAMQVYLDPVEQGAVELQEIHYDYADGHTALIARGYEQTQTRTGEWNGQTWTWSERQLVVYSLAYAQSAQQAFQTRLEHAQTALTALNQSGLLDDTERGG
;
A
#
# COMPACT_ATOMS: atom_id res chain seq x y z
N MET A 1 12.58 -57.03 28.37
CA MET A 1 13.49 -56.10 27.68
C MET A 1 12.96 -54.70 27.96
N ASN A 2 13.67 -53.90 28.75
CA ASN A 2 13.31 -52.49 28.96
C ASN A 2 13.80 -51.72 27.73
N THR A 3 12.88 -51.33 26.85
CA THR A 3 13.19 -50.37 25.79
C THR A 3 13.61 -49.06 26.47
N PRO A 4 14.79 -48.50 26.17
CA PRO A 4 15.20 -47.24 26.76
C PRO A 4 14.20 -46.15 26.37
N LEU A 5 13.75 -45.36 27.36
CA LEU A 5 12.89 -44.20 27.14
C LEU A 5 13.69 -43.13 26.40
N THR A 6 13.34 -42.85 25.16
CA THR A 6 13.90 -41.72 24.40
C THR A 6 13.03 -40.50 24.67
N VAL A 7 13.60 -39.47 25.31
CA VAL A 7 12.95 -38.17 25.51
C VAL A 7 13.50 -37.20 24.47
N ILE A 8 12.64 -36.68 23.60
CA ILE A 8 12.98 -35.69 22.58
C ILE A 8 12.37 -34.36 23.02
N PRO A 9 13.16 -33.40 23.52
CA PRO A 9 12.66 -32.08 23.85
C PRO A 9 12.40 -31.28 22.56
N GLU A 10 11.22 -30.70 22.45
CA GLU A 10 10.81 -29.85 21.34
C GLU A 10 10.48 -28.44 21.85
N ARG A 11 10.94 -27.42 21.13
CA ARG A 11 10.67 -26.02 21.47
C ARG A 11 9.40 -25.57 20.72
N VAL A 12 8.39 -25.12 21.46
CA VAL A 12 7.06 -24.78 20.90
C VAL A 12 6.99 -23.33 20.42
N ASP A 13 7.60 -22.40 21.17
CA ASP A 13 7.61 -20.95 20.88
C ASP A 13 6.23 -20.37 20.50
N ASP A 14 6.16 -19.57 19.44
CA ASP A 14 4.99 -18.84 18.96
C ASP A 14 4.15 -19.63 17.94
N ILE A 15 4.58 -20.83 17.56
CA ILE A 15 3.96 -21.66 16.51
C ILE A 15 2.47 -21.90 16.77
N PRO A 16 2.03 -22.35 17.96
CA PRO A 16 0.61 -22.60 18.18
C PRO A 16 -0.23 -21.33 18.11
N LEU A 17 0.32 -20.18 18.52
CA LEU A 17 -0.38 -18.90 18.43
C LEU A 17 -0.60 -18.51 16.97
N LEU A 18 0.46 -18.59 16.14
CA LEU A 18 0.38 -18.27 14.72
C LEU A 18 -0.63 -19.16 14.00
N LEU A 19 -0.56 -20.48 14.21
CA LEU A 19 -1.50 -21.43 13.63
C LEU A 19 -2.93 -21.21 14.11
N ALA A 20 -3.14 -20.91 15.40
CA ALA A 20 -4.46 -20.59 15.92
C ALA A 20 -5.05 -19.31 15.30
N GLN A 21 -4.24 -18.27 15.05
CA GLN A 21 -4.71 -17.07 14.35
C GLN A 21 -5.08 -17.38 12.89
N LEU A 22 -4.24 -18.13 12.17
CA LEU A 22 -4.52 -18.54 10.78
C LEU A 22 -5.78 -19.42 10.69
N GLN A 23 -5.99 -20.30 11.67
CA GLN A 23 -7.19 -21.12 11.79
C GLN A 23 -8.43 -20.26 12.07
N ARG A 24 -8.34 -19.29 12.98
CA ARG A 24 -9.44 -18.36 13.29
C ARG A 24 -9.87 -17.58 12.05
N MET A 25 -8.92 -17.17 11.21
CA MET A 25 -9.15 -16.48 9.94
C MET A 25 -9.56 -17.42 8.79
N GLU A 26 -9.62 -18.74 9.02
CA GLU A 26 -9.97 -19.75 8.02
C GLU A 26 -9.08 -19.73 6.77
N VAL A 27 -7.80 -19.35 6.93
CA VAL A 27 -6.86 -19.27 5.79
C VAL A 27 -6.69 -20.63 5.10
N GLN A 28 -6.51 -21.70 5.88
CA GLN A 28 -6.35 -23.06 5.34
C GLN A 28 -7.55 -23.54 4.52
N PRO A 29 -8.79 -23.58 5.06
CA PRO A 29 -9.93 -24.10 4.29
C PRO A 29 -10.23 -23.23 3.06
N LEU A 30 -10.10 -21.90 3.15
CA LEU A 30 -10.24 -21.02 1.99
C LEU A 30 -9.21 -21.35 0.90
N LEU A 31 -7.94 -21.56 1.27
CA LEU A 31 -6.93 -21.93 0.28
C LEU A 31 -7.25 -23.25 -0.41
N ASP A 32 -7.74 -24.24 0.33
CA ASP A 32 -8.09 -25.54 -0.26
C ASP A 32 -9.34 -25.46 -1.17
N ASP A 33 -10.30 -24.60 -0.84
CA ASP A 33 -11.51 -24.39 -1.63
C ASP A 33 -11.24 -23.64 -2.94
N TYR A 34 -10.41 -22.60 -2.89
CA TYR A 34 -10.14 -21.72 -4.05
C TYR A 34 -8.91 -22.14 -4.88
N PHE A 35 -8.01 -22.95 -4.34
CA PHE A 35 -6.83 -23.45 -5.08
C PHE A 35 -6.80 -24.99 -5.09
N PRO A 36 -7.73 -25.63 -5.84
CA PRO A 36 -7.84 -27.09 -5.84
C PRO A 36 -6.60 -27.74 -6.46
N THR A 37 -6.01 -28.68 -5.72
CA THR A 37 -4.85 -29.45 -6.19
C THR A 37 -5.25 -30.62 -7.10
N HIS A 38 -4.32 -31.06 -7.96
CA HIS A 38 -4.49 -32.30 -8.72
C HIS A 38 -4.67 -33.51 -7.78
N GLY A 39 -5.46 -34.51 -8.17
CA GLY A 39 -5.71 -35.74 -7.38
C GLY A 39 -4.49 -36.63 -7.08
N ASN A 40 -3.29 -36.24 -7.51
CA ASN A 40 -2.03 -36.91 -7.16
C ASN A 40 -1.36 -36.24 -5.93
N TRP A 41 -1.92 -35.14 -5.44
CA TRP A 41 -1.48 -34.48 -4.23
C TRP A 41 -1.80 -35.36 -3.01
N GLN A 42 -0.78 -35.68 -2.21
CA GLN A 42 -0.89 -36.54 -1.04
C GLN A 42 -0.28 -35.87 0.20
N GLY A 43 -0.67 -36.33 1.39
CA GLY A 43 -0.20 -35.76 2.66
C GLY A 43 -1.04 -34.54 3.06
N LEU A 44 -0.38 -33.52 3.61
CA LEU A 44 -1.03 -32.26 3.95
C LEU A 44 -1.64 -31.59 2.71
N SER A 45 -2.82 -30.99 2.88
CA SER A 45 -3.47 -30.18 1.84
C SER A 45 -2.64 -28.95 1.46
N LEU A 46 -2.99 -28.27 0.37
CA LEU A 46 -2.29 -27.05 -0.03
C LEU A 46 -2.40 -25.96 1.05
N GLY A 47 -3.61 -25.76 1.59
CA GLY A 47 -3.86 -24.82 2.66
C GLY A 47 -3.06 -25.16 3.92
N GLN A 48 -2.97 -26.45 4.30
CA GLN A 48 -2.17 -26.89 5.45
C GLN A 48 -0.67 -26.62 5.25
N VAL A 49 -0.13 -26.95 4.08
CA VAL A 49 1.26 -26.64 3.72
C VAL A 49 1.51 -25.13 3.83
N THR A 50 0.61 -24.31 3.28
CA THR A 50 0.73 -22.85 3.30
C THR A 50 0.68 -22.26 4.70
N VAL A 51 -0.24 -22.69 5.59
CA VAL A 51 -0.31 -22.12 6.95
C VAL A 51 0.90 -22.50 7.81
N VAL A 52 1.47 -23.69 7.61
CA VAL A 52 2.74 -24.07 8.26
C VAL A 52 3.88 -23.18 7.75
N TRP A 53 3.94 -22.96 6.43
CA TRP A 53 4.97 -22.13 5.83
C TRP A 53 4.85 -20.65 6.25
N LEU A 54 3.64 -20.08 6.28
CA LEU A 54 3.39 -18.74 6.81
C LEU A 54 3.82 -18.62 8.28
N SER A 55 3.55 -19.65 9.08
CA SER A 55 3.99 -19.69 10.49
C SER A 55 5.52 -19.71 10.60
N HIS A 56 6.21 -20.45 9.72
CA HIS A 56 7.68 -20.41 9.63
C HIS A 56 8.18 -19.00 9.29
N ILE A 57 7.62 -18.36 8.27
CA ILE A 57 8.02 -17.01 7.82
C ILE A 57 7.94 -16.02 8.97
N LEU A 58 6.83 -16.04 9.71
CA LEU A 58 6.60 -15.11 10.81
C LEU A 58 7.46 -15.42 12.04
N SER A 59 7.58 -16.70 12.41
CA SER A 59 8.35 -17.14 13.58
C SER A 59 9.86 -16.95 13.39
N GLN A 60 10.36 -17.19 12.18
CA GLN A 60 11.79 -17.17 11.87
C GLN A 60 12.25 -15.88 11.17
N ALA A 61 11.31 -15.03 10.75
CA ALA A 61 11.58 -13.88 9.87
C ALA A 61 12.35 -14.28 8.60
N ASP A 62 12.08 -15.47 8.07
CA ASP A 62 12.79 -16.06 6.94
C ASP A 62 11.81 -16.61 5.89
N HIS A 63 11.89 -16.06 4.68
CA HIS A 63 11.03 -16.41 3.56
C HIS A 63 11.65 -17.42 2.60
N ARG A 64 12.88 -17.89 2.84
CA ARG A 64 13.55 -18.87 2.00
C ARG A 64 12.87 -20.24 2.12
N LEU A 65 12.81 -20.99 1.02
CA LEU A 65 12.18 -22.32 0.98
C LEU A 65 13.02 -23.41 1.63
N ASN A 66 14.33 -23.40 1.36
CA ASN A 66 15.27 -24.42 1.79
C ASN A 66 15.27 -24.74 3.32
N PRO A 67 15.21 -23.77 4.25
CA PRO A 67 15.25 -24.06 5.68
C PRO A 67 13.97 -24.69 6.24
N VAL A 68 12.84 -24.63 5.53
CA VAL A 68 11.51 -24.96 6.07
C VAL A 68 11.40 -26.44 6.46
N GLN A 69 11.84 -27.35 5.59
CA GLN A 69 11.83 -28.80 5.89
C GLN A 69 12.60 -29.14 7.16
N ALA A 70 13.80 -28.58 7.33
CA ALA A 70 14.61 -28.82 8.52
C ALA A 70 13.98 -28.21 9.78
N TRP A 71 13.29 -27.08 9.64
CA TRP A 71 12.53 -26.46 10.71
C TRP A 71 11.34 -27.35 11.13
N VAL A 72 10.53 -27.83 10.18
CA VAL A 72 9.42 -28.76 10.46
C VAL A 72 9.91 -30.02 11.15
N GLY A 73 11.05 -30.58 10.73
CA GLY A 73 11.63 -31.77 11.37
C GLY A 73 12.02 -31.57 12.84
N ARG A 74 12.26 -30.32 13.27
CA ARG A 74 12.53 -29.97 14.67
C ARG A 74 11.26 -29.63 15.47
N HIS A 75 10.13 -29.40 14.79
CA HIS A 75 8.86 -28.96 15.37
C HIS A 75 7.71 -29.93 15.05
N GLN A 76 8.02 -31.20 14.79
CA GLN A 76 7.08 -32.13 14.21
C GLN A 76 5.92 -32.43 15.16
N GLU A 77 6.17 -32.68 16.45
CA GLU A 77 5.11 -33.01 17.40
C GLU A 77 4.18 -31.81 17.64
N THR A 78 4.74 -30.61 17.77
CA THR A 78 3.95 -29.37 17.91
C THR A 78 3.04 -29.15 16.71
N LEU A 79 3.56 -29.34 15.50
CA LEU A 79 2.78 -29.15 14.27
C LEU A 79 1.70 -30.23 14.12
N GLN A 80 1.99 -31.48 14.46
CA GLN A 80 1.01 -32.56 14.43
C GLN A 80 -0.15 -32.30 15.40
N GLU A 81 0.16 -31.89 16.63
CA GLU A 81 -0.85 -31.56 17.63
C GLU A 81 -1.63 -30.29 17.25
N ALA A 82 -0.98 -29.26 16.70
CA ALA A 82 -1.68 -28.05 16.29
C ALA A 82 -2.61 -28.28 15.09
N LEU A 83 -2.19 -29.08 14.11
CA LEU A 83 -2.98 -29.36 12.89
C LEU A 83 -3.95 -30.53 13.04
N GLN A 84 -3.81 -31.34 14.09
CA GLN A 84 -4.55 -32.58 14.29
C GLN A 84 -4.44 -33.53 13.07
N HIS A 85 -3.27 -33.53 12.43
CA HIS A 85 -2.97 -34.30 11.23
C HIS A 85 -1.50 -34.78 11.27
N PRO A 86 -1.17 -35.98 10.77
CA PRO A 86 0.23 -36.39 10.60
C PRO A 86 1.01 -35.37 9.75
N VAL A 87 2.19 -34.98 10.24
CA VAL A 87 3.11 -34.03 9.58
C VAL A 87 4.46 -34.72 9.46
N ARG A 88 5.02 -34.73 8.25
CA ARG A 88 6.38 -35.18 7.99
C ARG A 88 7.19 -33.99 7.52
N ALA A 89 8.48 -33.96 7.85
CA ALA A 89 9.38 -32.92 7.34
C ALA A 89 9.31 -32.77 5.80
N LEU A 90 9.18 -33.89 5.08
CA LEU A 90 9.09 -33.93 3.62
C LEU A 90 7.81 -33.29 3.07
N ASP A 91 6.75 -33.13 3.87
CA ASP A 91 5.53 -32.43 3.45
C ASP A 91 5.78 -30.93 3.21
N LEU A 92 6.92 -30.39 3.66
CA LEU A 92 7.36 -29.00 3.48
C LEU A 92 8.77 -28.91 2.86
N SER A 93 9.11 -29.82 1.94
CA SER A 93 10.31 -29.68 1.11
C SER A 93 10.25 -28.44 0.23
N ASP A 94 11.40 -27.94 -0.24
CA ASP A 94 11.46 -26.82 -1.16
C ASP A 94 10.70 -27.10 -2.48
N ASP A 95 10.81 -28.30 -3.05
CA ASP A 95 10.00 -28.75 -4.21
C ASP A 95 8.48 -28.64 -3.95
N ARG A 96 8.07 -28.93 -2.72
CA ARG A 96 6.67 -28.89 -2.31
C ARG A 96 6.17 -27.46 -2.15
N LEU A 97 7.00 -26.58 -1.58
CA LEU A 97 6.71 -25.15 -1.47
C LEU A 97 6.71 -24.47 -2.84
N GLU A 98 7.61 -24.84 -3.75
CA GLU A 98 7.58 -24.38 -5.14
C GLU A 98 6.27 -24.80 -5.83
N SER A 99 5.81 -26.02 -5.58
CA SER A 99 4.52 -26.48 -6.10
C SER A 99 3.35 -25.64 -5.59
N VAL A 100 3.35 -25.25 -4.31
CA VAL A 100 2.36 -24.31 -3.76
C VAL A 100 2.37 -22.99 -4.52
N LEU A 101 3.54 -22.38 -4.74
CA LEU A 101 3.65 -21.14 -5.51
C LEU A 101 3.08 -21.25 -6.93
N ARG A 102 3.25 -22.41 -7.57
CA ARG A 102 2.66 -22.69 -8.90
C ARG A 102 1.13 -22.77 -8.87
N TYR A 103 0.53 -23.32 -7.82
CA TYR A 103 -0.92 -23.28 -7.66
C TYR A 103 -1.42 -21.87 -7.35
N LEU A 104 -0.67 -21.11 -6.54
CA LEU A 104 -1.00 -19.72 -6.20
C LEU A 104 -0.71 -18.72 -7.33
N SER A 105 -0.16 -19.13 -8.47
CA SER A 105 0.10 -18.22 -9.59
C SER A 105 -1.09 -18.02 -10.54
N ASP A 106 -2.32 -18.26 -10.07
CA ASP A 106 -3.56 -18.13 -10.86
C ASP A 106 -4.35 -16.89 -10.40
N ASP A 107 -4.27 -15.82 -11.19
CA ASP A 107 -4.97 -14.55 -10.92
C ASP A 107 -6.49 -14.71 -10.85
N ALA A 108 -7.07 -15.67 -11.58
CA ALA A 108 -8.52 -15.89 -11.56
C ALA A 108 -8.97 -16.49 -10.23
N GLN A 109 -8.16 -17.35 -9.62
CA GLN A 109 -8.45 -17.87 -8.28
C GLN A 109 -8.25 -16.79 -7.22
N TRP A 110 -7.23 -15.93 -7.35
CA TRP A 110 -7.05 -14.78 -6.45
C TRP A 110 -8.23 -13.81 -6.47
N ALA A 111 -8.81 -13.55 -7.64
CA ALA A 111 -10.00 -12.70 -7.77
C ALA A 111 -11.22 -13.25 -7.02
N LEU A 112 -11.24 -14.55 -6.71
CA LEU A 112 -12.28 -15.21 -5.91
C LEU A 112 -11.87 -15.34 -4.43
N PHE A 113 -10.62 -15.69 -4.17
CA PHE A 113 -10.08 -15.93 -2.83
C PHE A 113 -9.95 -14.64 -2.01
N GLU A 114 -9.41 -13.55 -2.57
CA GLU A 114 -9.18 -12.31 -1.83
C GLU A 114 -10.47 -11.73 -1.23
N PRO A 115 -11.58 -11.60 -1.99
CA PRO A 115 -12.86 -11.18 -1.42
C PRO A 115 -13.35 -12.10 -0.30
N ALA A 116 -13.25 -13.42 -0.47
CA ALA A 116 -13.70 -14.40 0.53
C ALA A 116 -12.90 -14.31 1.83
N LEU A 117 -11.57 -14.22 1.73
CA LEU A 117 -10.69 -14.05 2.88
C LEU A 117 -10.96 -12.73 3.60
N ASN A 118 -11.13 -11.64 2.85
CA ASN A 118 -11.35 -10.32 3.44
C ASN A 118 -12.72 -10.23 4.13
N GLN A 119 -13.77 -10.76 3.52
CA GLN A 119 -15.09 -10.87 4.17
C GLN A 119 -15.01 -11.70 5.46
N ARG A 120 -14.26 -12.81 5.43
CA ARG A 120 -14.06 -13.64 6.62
C ARG A 120 -13.34 -12.88 7.72
N GLN A 121 -12.25 -12.19 7.41
CA GLN A 121 -11.50 -11.39 8.38
C GLN A 121 -12.36 -10.28 9.01
N ILE A 122 -13.15 -9.58 8.19
CA ILE A 122 -14.08 -8.54 8.67
C ILE A 122 -15.06 -9.13 9.69
N GLN A 123 -15.63 -10.30 9.40
CA GLN A 123 -16.56 -10.97 10.32
C GLN A 123 -15.87 -11.46 11.60
N VAL A 124 -14.70 -12.10 11.48
CA VAL A 124 -13.95 -12.69 12.59
C VAL A 124 -13.47 -11.65 13.61
N TYR A 125 -13.14 -10.45 13.13
CA TYR A 125 -12.66 -9.34 13.94
C TYR A 125 -13.72 -8.25 14.19
N ASP A 126 -14.97 -8.47 13.77
CA ASP A 126 -16.09 -7.53 13.91
C ASP A 126 -15.75 -6.11 13.42
N LEU A 127 -15.12 -6.05 12.25
CA LEU A 127 -14.68 -4.79 11.65
C LEU A 127 -15.87 -4.08 10.99
N HIS A 128 -15.93 -2.77 11.17
CA HIS A 128 -16.96 -1.90 10.61
C HIS A 128 -16.30 -0.97 9.58
N PRO A 129 -16.28 -1.33 8.29
CA PRO A 129 -15.47 -0.59 7.34
C PRO A 129 -16.15 0.72 6.97
N GLU A 130 -15.48 1.84 7.27
CA GLU A 130 -15.95 3.20 6.95
C GLU A 130 -14.98 3.96 6.05
N ARG A 131 -13.69 3.61 6.12
CA ARG A 131 -12.61 4.38 5.50
C ARG A 131 -11.52 3.48 4.96
N LEU A 132 -11.10 3.76 3.72
CA LEU A 132 -9.98 3.10 3.09
C LEU A 132 -8.89 4.09 2.71
N ARG A 133 -7.63 3.65 2.82
CA ARG A 133 -6.46 4.36 2.32
C ARG A 133 -5.90 3.64 1.11
N LEU A 134 -5.64 4.41 0.06
CA LEU A 134 -5.09 3.92 -1.18
C LEU A 134 -3.74 4.57 -1.44
N ASP A 135 -2.74 3.74 -1.67
CA ASP A 135 -1.43 4.18 -2.10
C ASP A 135 -0.82 3.11 -3.00
N SER A 136 0.01 3.56 -3.95
CA SER A 136 0.82 2.66 -4.75
C SER A 136 2.22 2.57 -4.18
N THR A 137 2.88 1.44 -4.33
CA THR A 137 4.31 1.29 -4.04
C THR A 137 4.99 0.51 -5.15
N SER A 138 6.30 0.74 -5.32
CA SER A 138 7.13 0.00 -6.28
C SER A 138 8.04 -0.95 -5.52
N VAL A 139 8.22 -2.16 -6.04
CA VAL A 139 9.20 -3.12 -5.52
C VAL A 139 10.21 -3.39 -6.61
N SER A 140 11.45 -2.95 -6.40
CA SER A 140 12.58 -3.20 -7.31
C SER A 140 13.26 -4.53 -6.99
N ALA A 141 13.69 -5.25 -8.01
CA ALA A 141 14.44 -6.48 -7.86
C ALA A 141 15.52 -6.62 -8.94
N ASP A 142 16.56 -7.39 -8.64
CA ASP A 142 17.52 -7.82 -9.66
C ASP A 142 16.92 -9.00 -10.43
N TRP A 143 16.29 -8.69 -11.56
CA TRP A 143 15.55 -9.66 -12.37
C TRP A 143 15.69 -9.36 -13.86
N ASN A 144 15.59 -10.40 -14.69
CA ASN A 144 15.59 -10.22 -16.14
C ASN A 144 14.22 -9.76 -16.63
N VAL A 145 14.20 -8.61 -17.30
CA VAL A 145 13.00 -8.09 -17.97
C VAL A 145 12.64 -8.98 -19.17
N ASN A 146 11.36 -9.28 -19.30
CA ASN A 146 10.79 -9.89 -20.50
C ASN A 146 9.47 -9.20 -20.84
N GLU A 147 9.04 -9.18 -22.12
CA GLU A 147 7.89 -8.38 -22.56
C GLU A 147 6.57 -8.73 -21.85
N ALA A 148 6.38 -9.98 -21.44
CA ALA A 148 5.18 -10.44 -20.75
C ALA A 148 5.27 -10.34 -19.22
N GLY A 149 6.38 -9.85 -18.68
CA GLY A 149 6.73 -9.93 -17.27
C GLY A 149 6.24 -8.75 -16.44
N LEU A 150 6.03 -8.98 -15.15
CA LEU A 150 5.68 -7.94 -14.18
C LEU A 150 6.85 -6.99 -13.91
N TYR A 151 8.08 -7.51 -13.84
CA TYR A 151 9.27 -6.70 -13.62
C TYR A 151 9.66 -5.93 -14.88
N GLN A 152 9.50 -4.60 -14.85
CA GLN A 152 9.81 -3.67 -15.94
C GLN A 152 10.48 -2.41 -15.42
N TYR A 153 11.27 -1.75 -16.25
CA TYR A 153 11.81 -0.43 -15.92
C TYR A 153 10.70 0.63 -15.92
N GLY A 154 10.73 1.52 -14.94
CA GLY A 154 9.74 2.59 -14.80
C GLY A 154 10.22 3.70 -13.88
N HIS A 155 9.33 4.64 -13.57
CA HIS A 155 9.64 5.67 -12.59
C HIS A 155 9.75 5.05 -11.20
N SER A 156 10.97 4.98 -10.65
CA SER A 156 11.26 4.38 -9.34
C SER A 156 11.00 5.38 -8.20
N LYS A 157 10.15 4.99 -7.23
CA LYS A 157 9.95 5.78 -6.00
C LYS A 157 11.18 5.71 -5.08
N ASP A 158 11.99 4.65 -5.21
CA ASP A 158 13.20 4.40 -4.42
C ASP A 158 14.48 4.96 -5.07
N HIS A 159 14.35 5.78 -6.13
CA HIS A 159 15.47 6.36 -6.87
C HIS A 159 16.45 5.31 -7.45
N ARG A 160 15.92 4.13 -7.84
CA ARG A 160 16.66 3.04 -8.49
C ARG A 160 16.18 2.80 -9.93
N PRO A 161 16.40 3.76 -10.86
CA PRO A 161 15.99 3.60 -12.26
C PRO A 161 16.79 2.51 -13.00
N ASP A 162 17.89 2.03 -12.39
CA ASP A 162 18.75 0.96 -12.87
C ASP A 162 18.15 -0.44 -12.64
N LEU A 163 17.10 -0.58 -11.83
CA LEU A 163 16.46 -1.85 -11.54
C LEU A 163 15.07 -1.93 -12.15
N PRO A 164 14.67 -3.10 -12.70
CA PRO A 164 13.28 -3.34 -13.00
C PRO A 164 12.46 -3.44 -11.71
N GLN A 165 11.21 -3.04 -11.81
CA GLN A 165 10.28 -2.97 -10.69
C GLN A 165 8.95 -3.60 -11.07
N LEU A 166 8.22 -4.06 -10.06
CA LEU A 166 6.78 -4.23 -10.13
C LEU A 166 6.11 -3.15 -9.29
N LYS A 167 4.81 -2.98 -9.47
CA LYS A 167 4.02 -2.00 -8.74
C LYS A 167 2.85 -2.67 -8.04
N LEU A 168 2.63 -2.27 -6.81
CA LEU A 168 1.55 -2.72 -5.96
C LEU A 168 0.63 -1.53 -5.73
N MET A 169 -0.67 -1.69 -5.99
CA MET A 169 -1.70 -0.76 -5.55
C MET A 169 -2.47 -1.43 -4.42
N LEU A 170 -2.48 -0.80 -3.25
CA LEU A 170 -3.13 -1.34 -2.06
C LEU A 170 -4.30 -0.45 -1.68
N ALA A 171 -5.45 -1.05 -1.41
CA ALA A 171 -6.53 -0.42 -0.66
C ALA A 171 -6.58 -1.06 0.73
N THR A 172 -6.33 -0.27 1.76
CA THR A 172 -6.23 -0.74 3.15
C THR A 172 -7.33 -0.13 4.00
N LEU A 173 -7.88 -0.91 4.92
CA LEU A 173 -8.91 -0.51 5.85
C LEU A 173 -8.31 0.20 7.07
N ASP A 174 -8.74 1.43 7.33
CA ASP A 174 -8.41 2.15 8.57
C ASP A 174 -9.17 1.56 9.78
N PRO A 175 -8.61 1.62 11.00
CA PRO A 175 -7.28 2.14 11.36
C PRO A 175 -6.17 1.08 11.31
N LEU A 176 -6.51 -0.19 11.04
CA LEU A 176 -5.59 -1.32 11.17
C LEU A 176 -4.58 -1.41 10.03
N GLY A 177 -4.85 -0.77 8.89
CA GLY A 177 -4.08 -0.95 7.66
C GLY A 177 -4.28 -2.31 7.01
N LEU A 178 -5.43 -2.96 7.26
CA LEU A 178 -5.76 -4.28 6.72
C LEU A 178 -5.97 -4.20 5.19
N PRO A 179 -5.20 -4.90 4.35
CA PRO A 179 -5.43 -4.90 2.90
C PRO A 179 -6.79 -5.52 2.55
N ILE A 180 -7.58 -4.79 1.75
CA ILE A 180 -8.89 -5.21 1.23
C ILE A 180 -8.84 -5.48 -0.28
N ALA A 181 -7.93 -4.81 -0.98
CA ALA A 181 -7.64 -5.06 -2.38
C ALA A 181 -6.15 -4.89 -2.65
N THR A 182 -5.58 -5.83 -3.40
CA THR A 182 -4.18 -5.88 -3.78
C THR A 182 -4.06 -6.03 -5.28
N GLU A 183 -3.73 -4.96 -6.00
CA GLU A 183 -3.48 -5.03 -7.44
C GLU A 183 -1.98 -5.03 -7.71
N ILE A 184 -1.51 -6.05 -8.43
CA ILE A 184 -0.12 -6.16 -8.87
C ILE A 184 -0.07 -5.82 -10.35
N VAL A 185 0.71 -4.80 -10.69
CA VAL A 185 0.90 -4.38 -12.07
C VAL A 185 2.36 -4.24 -12.43
N SER A 186 2.60 -4.27 -13.74
CA SER A 186 3.92 -4.12 -14.31
C SER A 186 4.51 -2.72 -14.01
N GLY A 187 5.81 -2.66 -13.70
CA GLY A 187 6.45 -1.49 -13.09
C GLY A 187 6.46 -0.17 -13.88
N GLN A 188 6.26 -0.24 -15.19
CA GLN A 188 6.18 0.87 -16.12
C GLN A 188 4.77 1.51 -16.18
N LYS A 189 3.73 0.87 -15.64
CA LYS A 189 2.37 1.44 -15.65
C LYS A 189 2.28 2.69 -14.77
N ALA A 190 1.47 3.66 -15.17
CA ALA A 190 1.17 4.84 -14.36
C ALA A 190 0.29 4.50 -13.14
N ASP A 191 0.31 5.35 -12.11
CA ASP A 191 -0.51 5.15 -10.89
C ASP A 191 -1.97 5.58 -11.06
N ASP A 192 -2.21 6.70 -11.76
CA ASP A 192 -3.53 7.31 -11.98
C ASP A 192 -4.64 6.31 -12.38
N PRO A 193 -4.43 5.35 -13.31
CA PRO A 193 -5.47 4.41 -13.70
C PRO A 193 -5.73 3.29 -12.69
N LEU A 194 -4.92 3.16 -11.63
CA LEU A 194 -5.01 2.05 -10.66
C LEU A 194 -6.02 2.30 -9.53
N TYR A 195 -6.41 3.55 -9.31
CA TYR A 195 -7.35 3.90 -8.23
C TYR A 195 -8.75 3.33 -8.46
N ILE A 196 -9.34 3.51 -9.65
CA ILE A 196 -10.70 3.04 -9.92
C ILE A 196 -10.80 1.50 -9.83
N PRO A 197 -9.90 0.71 -10.45
CA PRO A 197 -9.91 -0.75 -10.30
C PRO A 197 -9.81 -1.21 -8.84
N ALA A 198 -8.87 -0.66 -8.06
CA ALA A 198 -8.74 -0.99 -6.64
C ALA A 198 -10.01 -0.68 -5.84
N ILE A 199 -10.66 0.46 -6.11
CA ILE A 199 -11.93 0.84 -5.47
C ILE A 199 -13.07 -0.10 -5.90
N GLN A 200 -13.11 -0.53 -7.16
CA GLN A 200 -14.08 -1.51 -7.63
C GLN A 200 -13.92 -2.85 -6.93
N GLN A 201 -12.69 -3.34 -6.75
CA GLN A 201 -12.41 -4.56 -5.98
C GLN A 201 -12.87 -4.43 -4.53
N VAL A 202 -12.56 -3.30 -3.87
CA VAL A 202 -13.07 -3.02 -2.51
C VAL A 202 -14.59 -3.11 -2.46
N ARG A 203 -15.29 -2.51 -3.43
CA ARG A 203 -16.76 -2.54 -3.47
C ARG A 203 -17.31 -3.94 -3.70
N GLN A 204 -16.65 -4.76 -4.52
CA GLN A 204 -17.02 -6.16 -4.70
C GLN A 204 -16.87 -6.94 -3.39
N THR A 205 -15.76 -6.75 -2.68
CA THR A 205 -15.47 -7.39 -1.41
C THR A 205 -16.42 -6.95 -0.29
N LEU A 206 -16.60 -5.64 -0.10
CA LEU A 206 -17.37 -5.09 1.02
C LEU A 206 -18.87 -5.01 0.75
N SER A 207 -19.28 -5.03 -0.53
CA SER A 207 -20.69 -4.94 -0.96
C SER A 207 -21.47 -3.77 -0.33
N GLN A 208 -20.79 -2.64 -0.10
CA GLN A 208 -21.35 -1.44 0.51
C GLN A 208 -20.94 -0.16 -0.24
N SER A 209 -21.66 0.91 0.04
CA SER A 209 -21.40 2.27 -0.44
C SER A 209 -21.34 3.25 0.73
N GLY A 210 -20.89 4.47 0.48
CA GLY A 210 -20.76 5.49 1.52
C GLY A 210 -19.42 5.42 2.25
N LEU A 211 -18.44 4.77 1.64
CA LEU A 211 -17.09 4.65 2.16
C LEU A 211 -16.27 5.90 1.87
N LEU A 212 -15.39 6.27 2.79
CA LEU A 212 -14.41 7.33 2.57
C LEU A 212 -13.11 6.76 2.01
N TYR A 213 -12.79 7.11 0.77
CA TYR A 213 -11.52 6.76 0.14
C TYR A 213 -10.51 7.90 0.30
N VAL A 214 -9.35 7.61 0.88
CA VAL A 214 -8.28 8.57 1.14
C VAL A 214 -7.06 8.19 0.32
N GLY A 215 -6.47 9.14 -0.41
CA GLY A 215 -5.34 8.86 -1.29
C GLY A 215 -4.50 10.09 -1.59
N ASP A 216 -3.41 9.89 -2.33
CA ASP A 216 -2.52 10.96 -2.75
C ASP A 216 -3.13 11.87 -3.83
N SER A 217 -2.35 12.83 -4.33
CA SER A 217 -2.83 13.79 -5.32
C SER A 217 -3.17 13.18 -6.69
N LYS A 218 -2.68 11.98 -6.99
CA LYS A 218 -3.01 11.27 -8.25
C LYS A 218 -4.43 10.72 -8.21
N MET A 219 -4.95 10.39 -7.02
CA MET A 219 -6.35 10.03 -6.83
C MET A 219 -7.31 11.18 -7.19
N ALA A 220 -6.84 12.44 -7.16
CA ALA A 220 -7.68 13.63 -7.33
C ALA A 220 -8.17 13.88 -8.77
N SER A 221 -7.90 12.97 -9.71
CA SER A 221 -8.39 13.06 -11.09
C SER A 221 -9.92 13.30 -11.11
N LEU A 222 -10.40 14.11 -12.06
CA LEU A 222 -11.85 14.36 -12.19
C LEU A 222 -12.62 13.07 -12.46
N ALA A 223 -12.03 12.14 -13.22
CA ALA A 223 -12.62 10.83 -13.50
C ALA A 223 -12.82 10.01 -12.22
N THR A 224 -11.78 9.92 -11.37
CA THR A 224 -11.85 9.18 -10.09
C THR A 224 -12.89 9.80 -9.15
N ARG A 225 -12.91 11.13 -9.03
CA ARG A 225 -13.89 11.83 -8.17
C ARG A 225 -15.32 11.70 -8.69
N CYS A 226 -15.52 11.79 -10.00
CA CYS A 226 -16.81 11.57 -10.65
C CYS A 226 -17.30 10.13 -10.43
N PHE A 227 -16.40 9.13 -10.57
CA PHE A 227 -16.69 7.74 -10.28
C PHE A 227 -17.15 7.53 -8.83
N LEU A 228 -16.39 8.01 -7.85
CA LEU A 228 -16.73 7.89 -6.43
C LEU A 228 -18.07 8.56 -6.11
N GLN A 229 -18.33 9.74 -6.68
CA GLN A 229 -19.62 10.40 -6.55
C GLN A 229 -20.77 9.58 -7.17
N ALA A 230 -20.56 9.02 -8.36
CA ALA A 230 -21.54 8.21 -9.07
C ALA A 230 -21.85 6.89 -8.33
N THR A 231 -20.88 6.36 -7.58
CA THR A 231 -21.03 5.13 -6.78
C THR A 231 -21.52 5.39 -5.35
N GLY A 232 -21.75 6.64 -4.98
CA GLY A 232 -22.27 7.04 -3.66
C GLY A 232 -21.23 6.98 -2.55
N ASP A 233 -19.95 7.12 -2.89
CA ASP A 233 -18.83 7.12 -1.96
C ASP A 233 -18.26 8.52 -1.75
N TYR A 234 -17.40 8.66 -0.74
CA TYR A 234 -16.71 9.89 -0.39
C TYR A 234 -15.21 9.79 -0.72
N TYR A 235 -14.56 10.94 -0.90
CA TYR A 235 -13.13 11.00 -1.13
C TYR A 235 -12.46 12.11 -0.33
N LEU A 236 -11.19 11.87 0.02
CA LEU A 236 -10.28 12.86 0.57
C LEU A 236 -8.92 12.71 -0.09
N CYS A 237 -8.53 13.72 -0.87
CA CYS A 237 -7.23 13.76 -1.55
C CYS A 237 -6.76 15.20 -1.70
N PRO A 238 -5.44 15.45 -1.67
CA PRO A 238 -4.91 16.76 -2.01
C PRO A 238 -5.11 17.06 -3.51
N LEU A 239 -5.44 18.29 -3.85
CA LEU A 239 -5.48 18.74 -5.25
C LEU A 239 -4.05 19.08 -5.71
N GLY A 240 -3.49 18.25 -6.58
CA GLY A 240 -2.18 18.50 -7.19
C GLY A 240 -2.21 19.60 -8.25
N GLY A 241 -1.03 20.03 -8.72
CA GLY A 241 -0.89 21.08 -9.74
C GLY A 241 -1.55 20.77 -11.09
N THR A 242 -1.78 19.48 -11.38
CA THR A 242 -2.52 19.04 -12.57
C THR A 242 -4.02 19.36 -12.47
N GLN A 243 -4.58 19.22 -11.26
CA GLN A 243 -6.00 19.45 -10.98
C GLN A 243 -6.29 20.92 -10.66
N LEU A 244 -5.36 21.57 -9.96
CA LEU A 244 -5.45 22.97 -9.61
C LEU A 244 -4.18 23.69 -10.07
N LYS A 245 -4.25 24.29 -11.26
CA LYS A 245 -3.12 25.06 -11.81
C LYS A 245 -2.80 26.26 -10.92
N ALA A 246 -1.54 26.69 -10.95
CA ALA A 246 -1.05 27.79 -10.11
C ALA A 246 -1.85 29.09 -10.32
N GLU A 247 -2.28 29.38 -11.55
CA GLU A 247 -3.05 30.59 -11.85
C GLU A 247 -4.45 30.56 -11.22
N ALA A 248 -5.02 29.36 -11.06
CA ALA A 248 -6.30 29.18 -10.41
C ALA A 248 -6.20 29.24 -8.87
N MET A 249 -5.00 29.09 -8.31
CA MET A 249 -4.78 29.19 -6.85
C MET A 249 -5.12 30.59 -6.33
N GLN A 250 -4.90 31.64 -7.12
CA GLN A 250 -5.20 33.01 -6.71
C GLN A 250 -6.67 33.18 -6.32
N VAL A 251 -7.59 32.49 -6.99
CA VAL A 251 -9.03 32.52 -6.66
C VAL A 251 -9.32 32.01 -5.23
N TYR A 252 -8.47 31.11 -4.71
CA TYR A 252 -8.57 30.59 -3.34
C TYR A 252 -7.85 31.51 -2.33
N LEU A 253 -6.90 32.32 -2.79
CA LEU A 253 -6.15 33.24 -1.93
C LEU A 253 -6.83 34.62 -1.82
N ASP A 254 -7.48 35.10 -2.87
CA ASP A 254 -8.14 36.41 -2.91
C ASP A 254 -9.09 36.64 -1.71
N PRO A 255 -9.97 35.71 -1.31
CA PRO A 255 -10.83 35.91 -0.14
C PRO A 255 -10.04 36.01 1.17
N VAL A 256 -8.91 35.31 1.26
CA VAL A 256 -8.02 35.36 2.43
C VAL A 256 -7.30 36.70 2.48
N GLU A 257 -6.73 37.16 1.36
CA GLU A 257 -6.02 38.43 1.24
C GLU A 257 -6.93 39.63 1.47
N GLN A 258 -8.19 39.54 1.05
CA GLN A 258 -9.22 40.57 1.26
C GLN A 258 -9.84 40.52 2.67
N GLY A 259 -9.50 39.53 3.49
CA GLY A 259 -10.12 39.31 4.80
C GLY A 259 -11.62 38.96 4.71
N ALA A 260 -12.07 38.43 3.57
CA ALA A 260 -13.44 38.03 3.33
C ALA A 260 -13.80 36.66 3.94
N VAL A 261 -12.78 35.87 4.30
CA VAL A 261 -12.93 34.59 5.02
C VAL A 261 -12.12 34.58 6.31
N GLU A 262 -12.68 33.99 7.36
CA GLU A 262 -11.97 33.75 8.61
C GLU A 262 -11.21 32.42 8.53
N LEU A 263 -9.92 32.45 8.84
CA LEU A 263 -9.10 31.25 8.90
C LEU A 263 -9.24 30.57 10.26
N GLN A 264 -9.70 29.33 10.25
CA GLN A 264 -9.77 28.48 11.43
C GLN A 264 -8.37 27.95 11.76
N GLU A 265 -8.05 27.95 13.05
CA GLU A 265 -6.82 27.37 13.57
C GLU A 265 -6.95 25.85 13.74
N ILE A 266 -6.07 25.11 13.08
CA ILE A 266 -6.07 23.65 13.08
C ILE A 266 -4.99 23.18 14.04
N HIS A 267 -5.42 22.60 15.15
CA HIS A 267 -4.56 22.07 16.19
C HIS A 267 -4.44 20.55 16.06
N TYR A 268 -3.27 20.00 16.40
CA TYR A 268 -3.02 18.57 16.44
C TYR A 268 -2.50 18.17 17.82
N ASP A 269 -3.11 17.12 18.37
CA ASP A 269 -2.73 16.53 19.65
C ASP A 269 -1.72 15.41 19.40
N TYR A 270 -0.49 15.61 19.86
CA TYR A 270 0.57 14.63 19.74
C TYR A 270 0.49 13.58 20.86
N ALA A 271 1.07 12.40 20.61
CA ALA A 271 1.01 11.27 21.52
C ALA A 271 1.71 11.51 22.88
N ASP A 272 2.62 12.47 22.96
CA ASP A 272 3.29 12.92 24.18
C ASP A 272 2.45 13.94 24.98
N GLY A 273 1.23 14.24 24.52
CA GLY A 273 0.24 15.06 25.22
C GLY A 273 0.33 16.56 24.96
N HIS A 274 1.21 17.03 24.07
CA HIS A 274 1.19 18.43 23.66
C HIS A 274 0.26 18.66 22.46
N THR A 275 -0.40 19.81 22.46
CA THR A 275 -1.20 20.30 21.33
C THR A 275 -0.43 21.39 20.62
N ALA A 276 -0.27 21.29 19.31
CA ALA A 276 0.35 22.34 18.51
C ALA A 276 -0.60 22.86 17.42
N LEU A 277 -0.53 24.17 17.18
CA LEU A 277 -1.10 24.76 15.97
C LEU A 277 -0.28 24.28 14.76
N ILE A 278 -0.88 23.47 13.89
CA ILE A 278 -0.17 22.89 12.73
C ILE A 278 -0.52 23.59 11.42
N ALA A 279 -1.71 24.19 11.33
CA ALA A 279 -2.18 24.84 10.12
C ALA A 279 -3.26 25.88 10.40
N ARG A 280 -3.53 26.71 9.40
CA ARG A 280 -4.72 27.57 9.33
C ARG A 280 -5.45 27.28 8.05
N GLY A 281 -6.78 27.34 8.05
CA GLY A 281 -7.51 27.04 6.84
C GLY A 281 -8.96 27.47 6.88
N TYR A 282 -9.59 27.40 5.72
CA TYR A 282 -11.03 27.61 5.59
C TYR A 282 -11.60 26.55 4.65
N GLU A 283 -12.92 26.39 4.71
CA GLU A 283 -13.63 25.51 3.80
C GLU A 283 -14.45 26.32 2.80
N GLN A 284 -14.58 25.77 1.60
CA GLN A 284 -15.52 26.27 0.61
C GLN A 284 -16.17 25.12 -0.14
N THR A 285 -17.13 25.46 -0.98
CA THR A 285 -17.85 24.52 -1.80
C THR A 285 -17.77 24.94 -3.26
N GLN A 286 -17.47 23.99 -4.14
CA GLN A 286 -17.53 24.22 -5.58
C GLN A 286 -18.38 23.16 -6.26
N THR A 287 -19.20 23.61 -7.20
CA THR A 287 -19.90 22.69 -8.10
C THR A 287 -18.89 22.06 -9.06
N ARG A 288 -19.03 20.75 -9.26
CA ARG A 288 -18.26 19.96 -10.21
C ARG A 288 -19.19 19.20 -11.11
N THR A 289 -18.75 19.00 -12.34
CA THR A 289 -19.44 18.17 -13.32
C THR A 289 -18.42 17.26 -13.99
N GLY A 290 -18.78 16.00 -14.16
CA GLY A 290 -17.98 14.99 -14.84
C GLY A 290 -18.88 13.98 -15.54
N GLU A 291 -18.27 13.10 -16.33
CA GLU A 291 -18.99 12.03 -17.02
C GLU A 291 -18.50 10.68 -16.51
N TRP A 292 -19.43 9.76 -16.29
CA TRP A 292 -19.15 8.38 -15.93
C TRP A 292 -20.21 7.46 -16.55
N ASN A 293 -19.79 6.38 -17.21
CA ASN A 293 -20.68 5.45 -17.94
C ASN A 293 -21.65 6.15 -18.92
N GLY A 294 -21.19 7.20 -19.59
CA GLY A 294 -22.01 7.97 -20.55
C GLY A 294 -23.10 8.84 -19.90
N GLN A 295 -23.12 8.95 -18.57
CA GLN A 295 -24.01 9.82 -17.82
C GLN A 295 -23.22 10.99 -17.22
N THR A 296 -23.79 12.19 -17.30
CA THR A 296 -23.25 13.37 -16.64
C THR A 296 -23.66 13.41 -15.17
N TRP A 297 -22.67 13.57 -14.28
CA TRP A 297 -22.86 13.74 -12.85
C TRP A 297 -22.47 15.15 -12.45
N THR A 298 -23.30 15.80 -11.63
CA THR A 298 -23.00 17.10 -11.05
C THR A 298 -23.12 17.01 -9.55
N TRP A 299 -22.11 17.47 -8.82
CA TRP A 299 -22.08 17.40 -7.36
C TRP A 299 -21.46 18.64 -6.74
N SER A 300 -21.71 18.76 -5.44
CA SER A 300 -21.17 19.78 -4.56
C SER A 300 -19.91 19.24 -3.90
N GLU A 301 -18.76 19.79 -4.26
CA GLU A 301 -17.45 19.36 -3.76
C GLU A 301 -17.01 20.29 -2.61
N ARG A 302 -16.83 19.72 -1.42
CA ARG A 302 -16.20 20.41 -0.28
C ARG A 302 -14.69 20.47 -0.51
N GLN A 303 -14.12 21.66 -0.39
CA GLN A 303 -12.70 21.91 -0.56
C GLN A 303 -12.15 22.57 0.69
N LEU A 304 -11.06 22.02 1.21
CA LEU A 304 -10.35 22.54 2.36
C LEU A 304 -9.10 23.25 1.86
N VAL A 305 -9.00 24.55 2.13
CA VAL A 305 -7.80 25.34 1.83
C VAL A 305 -6.97 25.39 3.10
N VAL A 306 -5.81 24.75 3.08
CA VAL A 306 -4.99 24.55 4.28
C VAL A 306 -3.61 25.17 4.06
N TYR A 307 -3.29 26.16 4.90
CA TYR A 307 -1.97 26.74 5.06
C TYR A 307 -1.23 26.02 6.20
N SER A 308 -0.35 25.09 5.85
CA SER A 308 0.52 24.40 6.81
C SER A 308 1.66 25.30 7.27
N LEU A 309 1.78 25.51 8.58
CA LEU A 309 2.80 26.40 9.15
C LEU A 309 4.21 25.84 8.96
N ALA A 310 4.39 24.55 9.22
CA ALA A 310 5.68 23.87 9.06
C ALA A 310 6.13 23.85 7.59
N TYR A 311 5.20 23.57 6.68
CA TYR A 311 5.48 23.59 5.24
C TYR A 311 5.88 24.99 4.77
N ALA A 312 5.15 26.02 5.21
CA ALA A 312 5.46 27.40 4.86
C ALA A 312 6.85 27.86 5.36
N GLN A 313 7.20 27.52 6.61
CA GLN A 313 8.53 27.81 7.15
C GLN A 313 9.64 27.10 6.35
N SER A 314 9.47 25.81 6.08
CA SER A 314 10.43 25.04 5.29
C SER A 314 10.58 25.61 3.87
N ALA A 315 9.47 26.00 3.23
CA ALA A 315 9.48 26.59 1.89
C ALA A 315 10.18 27.95 1.87
N GLN A 316 9.96 28.78 2.90
CA GLN A 316 10.62 30.08 3.05
C GLN A 316 12.14 29.92 3.22
N GLN A 317 12.58 29.01 4.09
CA GLN A 317 13.99 28.72 4.29
C GLN A 317 14.64 28.21 3.00
N ALA A 318 14.01 27.24 2.32
CA ALA A 318 14.52 26.73 1.05
C ALA A 318 14.59 27.79 -0.05
N PHE A 319 13.67 28.76 -0.06
CA PHE A 319 13.73 29.90 -0.96
C PHE A 319 14.90 30.84 -0.63
N GLN A 320 15.11 31.17 0.66
CA GLN A 320 16.23 31.99 1.11
C GLN A 320 17.58 31.36 0.75
N THR A 321 17.77 30.06 1.01
CA THR A 321 19.00 29.34 0.64
C THR A 321 19.23 29.36 -0.87
N ARG A 322 18.19 29.17 -1.70
CA ARG A 322 18.34 29.28 -3.16
C ARG A 322 18.70 30.70 -3.60
N LEU A 323 18.18 31.72 -2.94
CA LEU A 323 18.51 33.12 -3.21
C LEU A 323 19.98 33.41 -2.88
N GLU A 324 20.46 32.96 -1.72
CA GLU A 324 21.86 33.11 -1.29
C GLU A 324 22.82 32.39 -2.24
N HIS A 325 22.48 31.16 -2.67
CA HIS A 325 23.26 30.43 -3.66
C HIS A 325 23.29 31.17 -5.01
N ALA A 326 22.15 31.68 -5.48
CA ALA A 326 22.08 32.45 -6.72
C ALA A 326 22.89 33.75 -6.64
N GLN A 327 22.82 34.46 -5.50
CA GLN A 327 23.61 35.67 -5.26
C GLN A 327 25.11 35.35 -5.26
N THR A 328 25.53 34.30 -4.55
CA THR A 328 26.92 33.85 -4.50
C THR A 328 27.43 33.49 -5.90
N ALA A 329 26.63 32.76 -6.69
CA ALA A 329 26.98 32.41 -8.07
C ALA A 329 27.09 33.64 -8.99
N LEU A 330 26.19 34.62 -8.86
CA LEU A 330 26.26 35.87 -9.61
C LEU A 330 27.47 36.72 -9.22
N THR A 331 27.80 36.79 -7.91
CA THR A 331 29.01 37.47 -7.44
C THR A 331 30.28 36.80 -7.98
N ALA A 332 30.33 35.47 -7.97
CA ALA A 332 31.46 34.71 -8.53
C ALA A 332 31.64 34.97 -10.04
N LEU A 333 30.54 34.99 -10.82
CA LEU A 333 30.55 35.30 -12.25
C LEU A 333 31.06 36.73 -12.52
N ASN A 334 30.61 37.70 -11.74
CA ASN A 334 31.08 39.09 -11.85
C ASN A 334 32.56 39.24 -11.50
N GLN A 335 33.07 38.46 -10.52
CA GLN A 335 34.49 38.44 -10.17
C GLN A 335 35.35 37.77 -11.25
N SER A 336 34.85 36.72 -11.92
CA SER A 336 35.55 36.11 -13.06
C SER A 336 35.58 37.00 -14.31
N GLY A 337 34.51 37.77 -14.57
CA GLY A 337 34.46 38.69 -15.71
C GLY A 337 35.38 39.92 -15.55
N LEU A 338 35.59 40.39 -14.31
CA LEU A 338 36.53 41.48 -14.00
C LEU A 338 38.00 41.08 -14.16
N LEU A 339 38.34 39.79 -14.03
CA LEU A 339 39.70 39.29 -14.23
C LEU A 339 40.04 39.13 -15.72
N ASP A 340 39.07 38.76 -16.56
CA ASP A 340 39.25 38.61 -18.02
C ASP A 340 39.42 39.96 -18.75
N ASP A 341 38.78 41.05 -18.28
CA ASP A 341 38.94 42.38 -18.88
C ASP A 341 40.28 43.05 -18.53
N THR A 342 40.94 42.63 -17.45
CA THR A 342 42.29 43.12 -17.11
C THR A 342 43.41 42.48 -17.93
N GLU A 343 43.20 41.33 -18.57
CA GLU A 343 44.22 40.67 -19.42
C GLU A 343 44.13 41.02 -20.92
N ARG A 344 43.06 41.70 -21.37
CA ARG A 344 42.91 42.13 -22.79
C ARG A 344 43.29 43.58 -23.08
N GLY A 345 43.75 44.33 -22.07
CA GLY A 345 44.11 45.75 -22.18
C GLY A 345 45.61 46.07 -22.10
N GLY A 346 46.50 45.09 -22.29
CA GLY A 346 47.97 45.24 -22.25
C GLY A 346 48.63 45.25 -23.62
#